data_AF-A0A935EMK4-F1
#
_entry.id   AF-A0A935EMK4-F1
#
_cell.length_a   1.000
_cell.length_b   1.000
_cell.length_c   1.000
_cell.angle_alpha   90.00
_cell.angle_beta   90.00
_cell.angle_gamma   90.00
#
_symmetry.space_group_name_H-M   'P 1'
#
loop_
_entity.id
_entity.type
_entity.pdbx_description
1 polymer ?
#
loop_
_entity_poly.entity_id
_entity_poly.type
_entity_poly.pdbx_seq_one_letter_code
_entity_poly.pdbx_strand_id
1 'polypeptide(L)'
;MLYLSGADTRQVALAERLIKQKGDRLKVVLVDGSPAALMRKWERPVYFDQAGAGVRRFRIDTVPALITQAKPTDRFLTIEELKP
;
A
#
# COMPACT_ATOMS: atom_id res chain seq x y z
N MET A 1 3.95 -4.25 -2.28
CA MET A 1 3.66 -2.91 -1.72
C MET A 1 2.18 -2.66 -1.92
N LEU A 2 1.48 -2.18 -0.90
CA LEU A 2 0.07 -1.82 -0.99
C LEU A 2 -0.03 -0.29 -0.98
N TYR A 3 -0.55 0.28 -2.05
CA TYR A 3 -0.92 1.69 -2.13
C TYR A 3 -2.38 1.84 -1.73
N LEU A 4 -2.71 2.76 -0.82
CA LEU A 4 -4.10 3.07 -0.44
C LEU A 4 -4.30 4.53 -0.04
N SER A 5 -5.56 4.97 -0.05
CA SER A 5 -6.00 6.19 0.63
C SER A 5 -6.09 5.95 2.13
N GLY A 6 -5.28 6.67 2.92
CA GLY A 6 -5.36 6.66 4.39
C GLY A 6 -6.58 7.39 4.93
N ALA A 7 -7.25 8.19 4.11
CA ALA A 7 -8.52 8.83 4.44
C ALA A 7 -9.75 7.93 4.21
N ASP A 8 -9.67 6.91 3.33
CA ASP A 8 -10.75 5.95 3.11
C ASP A 8 -10.69 4.78 4.11
N THR A 9 -11.61 4.78 5.07
CA THR A 9 -11.68 3.77 6.13
C THR A 9 -11.87 2.35 5.61
N ARG A 10 -12.49 2.16 4.44
CA ARG A 10 -12.65 0.83 3.82
C ARG A 10 -11.32 0.29 3.34
N GLN A 11 -10.48 1.13 2.73
CA GLN A 11 -9.15 0.74 2.30
C GLN A 11 -8.22 0.47 3.48
N VAL A 12 -8.34 1.26 4.56
CA VAL A 12 -7.61 1.01 5.81
C VAL A 12 -7.99 -0.35 6.41
N ALA A 13 -9.27 -0.71 6.43
CA ALA A 13 -9.73 -2.02 6.88
C ALA A 13 -9.21 -3.18 6.00
N LEU A 14 -9.19 -2.99 4.67
CA LEU A 14 -8.57 -3.94 3.75
C LEU A 14 -7.08 -4.13 4.04
N ALA A 15 -6.35 -3.03 4.29
CA ALA A 15 -4.93 -3.07 4.63
C ALA A 15 -4.68 -3.87 5.92
N GLU A 16 -5.51 -3.69 6.95
CA GLU A 16 -5.43 -4.46 8.21
C GLU A 16 -5.60 -5.96 7.99
N ARG A 17 -6.53 -6.37 7.12
CA ARG A 17 -6.71 -7.79 6.75
C ARG A 17 -5.48 -8.33 6.03
N LEU A 18 -4.92 -7.58 5.08
CA LEU A 18 -3.72 -7.97 4.35
C LEU A 18 -2.47 -8.01 5.22
N ILE A 19 -2.35 -7.09 6.19
CA ILE A 19 -1.29 -7.09 7.20
C ILE A 19 -1.33 -8.38 8.01
N LYS A 20 -2.51 -8.80 8.48
CA LYS A 20 -2.66 -10.07 9.23
C LYS A 20 -2.26 -11.29 8.40
N GLN A 21 -2.49 -11.26 7.08
CA GLN A 21 -2.16 -12.37 6.19
C GLN A 21 -0.68 -12.40 5.75
N LYS A 22 -0.08 -11.24 5.47
CA LYS A 22 1.25 -11.11 4.86
C LYS A 22 2.36 -10.66 5.83
N GLY A 23 1.99 -10.22 7.03
CA GLY A 23 2.91 -9.78 8.07
C GLY A 23 3.80 -8.61 7.67
N ASP A 24 5.05 -8.65 8.09
CA ASP A 24 6.01 -7.54 7.93
C ASP A 24 6.49 -7.34 6.49
N ARG A 25 6.28 -8.34 5.62
CA ARG A 25 6.66 -8.27 4.20
C ARG A 25 5.78 -7.28 3.42
N LEU A 26 4.60 -6.95 3.92
CA LEU A 26 3.70 -5.98 3.28
C LEU A 26 4.11 -4.55 3.63
N LYS A 27 4.76 -3.88 2.69
CA LYS A 27 4.96 -2.42 2.77
C LYS A 27 3.66 -1.72 2.42
N VAL A 28 3.14 -0.90 3.33
CA VAL A 28 1.98 -0.03 3.10
C VAL A 28 2.45 1.36 2.75
N VAL A 29 1.92 1.92 1.68
CA VAL A 29 2.22 3.26 1.17
C VAL A 29 0.91 4.02 1.05
N LEU A 30 0.81 5.18 1.68
CA LEU A 30 -0.38 6.04 1.60
C LEU A 30 -0.23 7.07 0.49
N VAL A 31 -1.31 7.34 -0.24
CA VAL A 31 -1.39 8.45 -1.20
C VAL A 31 -1.98 9.73 -0.60
N ASP A 32 -2.68 9.59 0.53
CA ASP A 32 -3.26 10.68 1.32
C ASP A 32 -3.35 10.30 2.81
N GLY A 33 -3.90 11.17 3.65
CA GLY A 33 -4.07 10.90 5.08
C GLY A 33 -2.77 10.98 5.88
N SER A 34 -2.78 10.42 7.10
CA SER A 34 -1.66 10.55 8.06
C SER A 34 -0.92 9.22 8.24
N PRO A 35 0.32 9.09 7.72
CA PRO A 35 1.19 7.97 8.02
C PRO A 35 1.44 7.80 9.51
N ALA A 36 1.70 8.90 10.23
CA ALA A 36 2.00 8.86 11.67
C ALA A 36 0.84 8.28 12.49
N ALA A 37 -0.40 8.58 12.12
CA ALA A 37 -1.57 8.02 12.77
C ALA A 37 -1.64 6.49 12.58
N LEU A 38 -1.42 6.00 11.37
CA LEU A 38 -1.44 4.56 11.07
C LEU A 38 -0.20 3.83 11.60
N MET A 39 0.97 4.47 11.63
CA MET A 39 2.17 3.93 12.28
C MET A 39 1.92 3.66 13.76
N ARG A 40 1.32 4.63 14.47
CA ARG A 40 0.97 4.47 15.90
C ARG A 40 -0.09 3.40 16.09
N LYS A 41 -1.08 3.31 15.20
CA LYS A 41 -2.16 2.32 15.27
C LYS A 41 -1.67 0.89 15.06
N TRP A 42 -0.75 0.70 14.12
CA TRP A 42 -0.30 -0.63 13.69
C TRP A 42 1.09 -1.01 14.23
N GLU A 43 1.73 -0.12 14.98
CA GLU A 43 3.06 -0.28 15.57
C GLU A 43 4.11 -0.74 14.54
N ARG A 44 4.02 -0.21 13.31
CA ARG A 44 4.89 -0.60 12.20
C ARG A 44 5.10 0.53 11.19
N PRO A 45 6.11 0.43 10.32
CA PRO A 45 6.34 1.43 9.28
C PRO A 45 5.17 1.52 8.30
N VAL A 46 4.74 2.76 8.03
CA VAL A 46 3.78 3.13 6.99
C VAL A 46 4.41 4.23 6.16
N TYR A 47 4.54 4.04 4.86
CA TYR A 47 5.20 5.00 3.98
C TYR A 47 4.19 5.96 3.37
N PHE A 48 4.66 7.06 2.79
CA PHE A 48 3.84 8.04 2.09
C PHE A 48 4.38 8.27 0.68
N ASP A 49 3.50 8.34 -0.30
CA ASP A 49 3.88 8.62 -1.68
C ASP A 49 4.04 10.13 -1.91
N GLN A 50 5.18 10.66 -1.48
CA GLN A 50 5.48 12.08 -1.61
C GLN A 50 5.40 12.55 -3.06
N ALA A 51 4.60 13.60 -3.28
CA ALA A 51 4.29 14.15 -4.60
C ALA A 51 3.73 13.13 -5.62
N GLY A 52 3.24 11.96 -5.18
CA GLY A 52 2.71 10.91 -6.05
C GLY A 52 3.79 10.25 -6.92
N ALA A 53 5.05 10.20 -6.47
CA ALA A 53 6.16 9.69 -7.27
C ALA A 53 5.98 8.20 -7.65
N GLY A 54 5.56 7.37 -6.69
CA GLY A 54 5.26 5.95 -6.87
C GLY A 54 4.04 5.73 -7.75
N VAL A 55 2.93 6.45 -7.50
CA VAL A 55 1.71 6.42 -8.31
C VAL A 55 2.02 6.70 -9.77
N ARG A 56 2.81 7.74 -10.07
CA ARG A 56 3.22 8.06 -11.45
C ARG A 56 4.16 7.01 -12.04
N ARG A 57 5.14 6.55 -11.27
CA ARG A 57 6.14 5.58 -11.72
C ARG A 57 5.53 4.24 -12.09
N PHE A 58 4.58 3.76 -11.28
CA PHE A 58 3.91 2.48 -11.46
C PHE A 58 2.61 2.58 -12.25
N ARG A 59 2.20 3.79 -12.68
CA ARG A 59 0.94 4.06 -13.39
C ARG A 59 -0.26 3.46 -12.66
N ILE A 60 -0.36 3.78 -11.37
CA ILE A 60 -1.50 3.36 -10.54
C ILE A 60 -2.67 4.29 -10.88
N ASP A 61 -3.69 3.74 -11.55
CA ASP A 61 -4.87 4.50 -11.95
C ASP A 61 -5.86 4.66 -10.77
N THR A 62 -6.02 3.61 -9.96
CA THR A 62 -6.88 3.65 -8.77
C THR A 62 -6.23 3.01 -7.55
N VAL A 63 -6.65 3.44 -6.36
CA VAL A 63 -6.27 2.82 -5.08
C VAL A 63 -7.52 2.22 -4.40
N PRO A 64 -7.40 1.09 -3.70
CA PRO A 64 -6.16 0.43 -3.28
C PRO A 64 -5.53 -0.45 -4.37
N ALA A 65 -4.20 -0.36 -4.53
CA ALA A 65 -3.45 -1.12 -5.51
C ALA A 65 -2.34 -1.94 -4.84
N LEU A 66 -2.28 -3.24 -5.13
CA LEU A 66 -1.27 -4.14 -4.65
C LEU A 66 -0.24 -4.41 -5.74
N ILE A 67 1.00 -4.02 -5.48
CA ILE A 67 2.16 -4.30 -6.32
C ILE A 67 2.90 -5.51 -5.74
N THR A 68 3.04 -6.57 -6.52
CA THR A 68 3.78 -7.78 -6.15
C THR A 68 4.89 -8.07 -7.16
N GLN A 69 5.87 -8.85 -6.71
CA GLN A 69 6.96 -9.38 -7.51
C GLN A 69 7.10 -10.84 -7.11
N ALA A 70 7.03 -11.77 -8.06
CA ALA A 70 7.00 -13.20 -7.73
C ALA A 70 8.34 -13.65 -7.11
N LYS A 71 9.47 -13.15 -7.62
CA LYS A 71 10.81 -13.37 -7.08
C LYS A 71 11.64 -12.09 -7.07
N PRO A 72 12.60 -11.91 -6.14
CA PRO A 72 13.45 -10.71 -6.09
C PRO A 72 14.23 -10.44 -7.39
N THR A 73 14.55 -11.48 -8.15
CA THR A 73 15.28 -11.42 -9.42
C THR A 73 14.40 -11.11 -10.62
N ASP A 74 13.07 -11.13 -10.46
CA ASP A 74 12.16 -10.91 -11.59
C ASP A 74 12.24 -9.46 -12.04
N ARG A 75 12.19 -9.26 -13.35
CA ARG A 75 12.22 -7.90 -13.93
C ARG A 75 10.84 -7.25 -14.01
N PHE A 76 9.79 -8.01 -13.72
CA PHE A 76 8.40 -7.60 -13.86
C PHE A 76 7.73 -7.48 -12.51
N LEU A 77 6.87 -6.47 -12.40
CA LEU A 77 5.98 -6.27 -11.27
C LEU A 77 4.55 -6.54 -11.74
N THR A 78 3.76 -7.20 -10.90
CA THR A 78 2.32 -7.34 -11.09
C THR A 78 1.63 -6.27 -10.27
N ILE A 79 0.67 -5.56 -10.89
CA ILE A 79 -0.14 -4.54 -10.24
C ILE A 79 -1.59 -5.02 -10.28
N GLU A 80 -2.21 -5.13 -9.12
CA GLU A 80 -3.60 -5.58 -8.95
C GLU A 80 -4.39 -4.48 -8.25
N GLU A 81 -5.46 -4.00 -8.88
CA GLU A 81 -6.44 -3.15 -8.22
C GLU A 81 -7.33 -3.99 -7.31
N LEU A 82 -7.48 -3.56 -6.06
CA LEU A 82 -8.26 -4.27 -5.06
C LEU A 82 -9.58 -3.54 -4.80
N LYS A 83 -10.66 -4.32 -4.64
CA LYS A 83 -11.93 -3.77 -4.18
C LYS A 83 -11.90 -3.65 -2.64
N PRO A 84 -12.16 -2.44 -2.07
CA PRO A 84 -12.18 -2.21 -0.62
C PRO A 84 -13.23 -3.05 0.11
#